data_AF-A0A4S0NNS8-F1
#
_entry.id   AF-A0A4S0NNS8-F1
#
_cell.length_a   1.000
_cell.length_b   1.000
_cell.length_c   1.000
_cell.angle_alpha   90.00
_cell.angle_beta   90.00
_cell.angle_gamma   90.00
#
_symmetry.space_group_name_H-M   'P 1'
#
loop_
_entity.id
_entity.type
_entity.pdbx_description
1 polymer ?
#
loop_
_entity_poly.entity_id
_entity_poly.type
_entity_poly.pdbx_seq_one_letter_code
_entity_poly.pdbx_strand_id
1 'polypeptide(L)'
;MQSHAQSARLAVVVYSLCITGALILFLILAQPIGMRFDFGRQENLRLVDIVIPTFLGYLGSASHFLFNSNRGREIDEQNSVMLRLLVHGPFVIFILTMFALFYAHYTSHRPLAISEPRIDVMDFNTLSRYVSISLGLLAITVGVVSSYLFGSPPKAESGTDKNLGT
;
A
#
# COMPACT_ATOMS: atom_id res chain seq x y z
N MET A 1 17.88 21.03 8.53
CA MET A 1 17.22 19.96 9.32
C MET A 1 15.97 19.41 8.61
N GLN A 2 16.01 19.17 7.28
CA GLN A 2 14.85 18.74 6.46
C GLN A 2 14.82 17.23 6.14
N SER A 3 15.73 16.44 6.73
CA SER A 3 16.01 15.06 6.30
C SER A 3 14.84 14.09 6.50
N HIS A 4 14.16 14.11 7.65
CA HIS A 4 13.26 13.00 8.03
C HIS A 4 11.92 12.98 7.30
N ALA A 5 11.29 14.14 7.07
CA ALA A 5 10.03 14.22 6.36
C ALA A 5 10.19 13.82 4.89
N GLN A 6 11.29 14.21 4.25
CA GLN A 6 11.60 13.83 2.87
C GLN A 6 11.89 12.33 2.75
N SER A 7 12.63 11.74 3.70
CA SER A 7 12.84 10.29 3.75
C SER A 7 11.53 9.51 3.93
N ALA A 8 10.61 9.98 4.78
CA ALA A 8 9.32 9.32 4.98
C ALA A 8 8.45 9.36 3.71
N ARG A 9 8.40 10.50 3.01
CA ARG A 9 7.69 10.64 1.73
C ARG A 9 8.23 9.69 0.66
N LEU A 10 9.56 9.62 0.54
CA LEU A 10 10.21 8.71 -0.39
C LEU A 10 9.92 7.25 -0.03
N ALA A 11 9.97 6.89 1.25
CA ALA A 11 9.67 5.53 1.70
C ALA A 11 8.23 5.10 1.35
N VAL A 12 7.24 5.97 1.59
CA VAL A 12 5.84 5.70 1.23
C VAL A 12 5.72 5.41 -0.27
N VAL A 13 6.30 6.26 -1.12
CA VAL A 13 6.26 6.11 -2.58
C VAL A 13 6.93 4.80 -3.02
N VAL A 14 8.13 4.53 -2.51
CA VAL A 14 8.92 3.34 -2.88
C VAL A 14 8.19 2.07 -2.44
N TYR A 15 7.72 2.00 -1.20
CA TYR A 15 7.00 0.83 -0.70
C TYR A 15 5.72 0.59 -1.48
N SER A 16 4.94 1.63 -1.70
CA SER A 16 3.71 1.52 -2.50
C SER A 16 3.96 0.97 -3.90
N LEU A 17 4.93 1.52 -4.64
CA LEU A 17 5.26 1.08 -6.00
C LEU A 17 5.88 -0.32 -6.03
N CYS A 18 6.86 -0.59 -5.17
CA CYS A 18 7.56 -1.87 -5.14
C CYS A 18 6.62 -3.00 -4.72
N ILE A 19 5.80 -2.81 -3.68
CA ILE A 19 4.92 -3.87 -3.17
C ILE A 19 3.80 -4.16 -4.15
N THR A 20 3.10 -3.13 -4.65
CA THR A 20 2.01 -3.36 -5.61
C THR A 20 2.53 -3.81 -6.97
N GLY A 21 3.66 -3.29 -7.44
CA GLY A 21 4.33 -3.77 -8.65
C GLY A 21 4.82 -5.21 -8.54
N ALA A 22 5.44 -5.59 -7.41
CA ALA A 22 5.84 -6.97 -7.15
C ALA A 22 4.64 -7.91 -7.09
N LEU A 23 3.53 -7.47 -6.50
CA LEU A 23 2.29 -8.26 -6.46
C LEU A 23 1.71 -8.48 -7.86
N ILE A 24 1.68 -7.45 -8.72
CA ILE A 24 1.26 -7.58 -10.12
C ILE A 24 2.18 -8.55 -10.87
N LEU A 25 3.50 -8.39 -10.74
CA LEU A 25 4.47 -9.28 -11.37
C LEU A 25 4.31 -10.72 -10.88
N PHE A 26 4.12 -10.92 -9.57
CA PHE A 26 3.85 -12.24 -9.00
C PHE A 26 2.60 -12.87 -9.61
N LEU A 27 1.49 -12.14 -9.71
CA LEU A 27 0.25 -12.65 -10.28
C LEU A 27 0.37 -12.98 -11.78
N ILE A 28 1.13 -12.19 -12.55
CA ILE A 28 1.37 -12.43 -13.98
C ILE A 28 2.31 -13.63 -14.19
N LEU A 29 3.37 -13.73 -13.38
CA LEU A 29 4.42 -14.73 -13.52
C LEU A 29 4.08 -16.06 -12.83
N ALA A 30 3.12 -16.08 -11.89
CA ALA A 30 2.75 -17.29 -11.17
C ALA A 30 2.33 -18.43 -12.09
N GLN A 31 1.55 -18.10 -13.12
CA GLN A 31 1.05 -19.07 -14.08
C GLN A 31 2.14 -19.65 -15.01
N PRO A 32 2.97 -18.86 -15.72
CA PRO A 32 4.02 -19.40 -16.59
C PRO A 32 5.09 -20.20 -15.84
N ILE A 33 5.27 -19.95 -14.54
CA ILE A 33 6.21 -20.69 -13.68
C ILE A 33 5.59 -22.01 -13.20
N GLY A 34 4.32 -22.29 -13.50
CA GLY A 34 3.63 -23.51 -13.09
C GLY A 34 3.41 -23.60 -11.59
N MET A 35 3.35 -22.45 -10.90
CA MET A 35 3.04 -22.45 -9.47
C MET A 35 1.60 -22.91 -9.27
N ARG A 36 1.34 -23.67 -8.19
CA ARG A 36 0.01 -24.19 -7.82
C ARG A 36 -1.04 -23.11 -7.50
N PHE A 37 -0.72 -21.84 -7.70
CA PHE A 37 -1.63 -20.69 -7.65
C PHE A 37 -2.44 -20.58 -8.96
N ASP A 38 -2.90 -21.71 -9.51
CA ASP A 38 -3.57 -21.74 -10.80
C ASP A 38 -5.08 -21.86 -10.62
N PHE A 39 -5.68 -20.70 -10.44
CA PHE A 39 -7.11 -20.44 -10.59
C PHE A 39 -7.52 -20.32 -12.07
N GLY A 40 -6.55 -20.34 -12.99
CA GLY A 40 -6.71 -20.04 -14.40
C GLY A 40 -6.32 -18.59 -14.72
N ARG A 41 -5.88 -18.39 -15.98
CA ARG A 41 -5.40 -17.09 -16.47
C ARG A 41 -6.37 -15.93 -16.24
N GLN A 42 -7.67 -16.19 -16.40
CA GLN A 42 -8.70 -15.15 -16.26
C GLN A 42 -8.86 -14.68 -14.81
N GLU A 43 -8.74 -15.60 -13.85
CA GLU A 43 -8.90 -15.31 -12.42
C GLU A 43 -7.69 -14.55 -11.88
N ASN A 44 -6.47 -14.91 -12.33
CA ASN A 44 -5.27 -14.15 -12.02
C ASN A 44 -5.32 -12.73 -12.60
N LEU A 45 -5.84 -12.55 -13.82
CA LEU A 45 -6.04 -11.22 -14.41
C LEU A 45 -7.06 -10.39 -13.62
N ARG A 46 -8.12 -11.00 -13.08
CA ARG A 46 -9.07 -10.29 -12.18
C ARG A 46 -8.41 -9.79 -10.90
N LEU A 47 -7.47 -10.54 -10.32
CA LEU A 47 -6.70 -10.05 -9.18
C LEU A 47 -5.79 -8.89 -9.58
N VAL A 48 -5.21 -8.93 -10.79
CA VAL A 48 -4.43 -7.82 -11.34
C VAL A 48 -5.31 -6.58 -11.51
N ASP A 49 -6.54 -6.72 -12.01
CA ASP A 49 -7.51 -5.62 -12.16
C ASP A 49 -7.86 -4.96 -10.82
N ILE A 50 -7.79 -5.71 -9.71
CA ILE A 50 -7.97 -5.17 -8.35
C ILE A 50 -6.75 -4.36 -7.90
N VAL A 51 -5.53 -4.80 -8.24
CA VAL A 51 -4.28 -4.20 -7.76
C VAL A 51 -3.83 -2.99 -8.59
N ILE A 52 -4.08 -3.00 -9.91
CA ILE A 52 -3.66 -1.95 -10.85
C ILE A 52 -4.12 -0.54 -10.42
N PRO A 53 -5.40 -0.30 -10.06
CA PRO A 53 -5.86 1.04 -9.69
C PRO A 53 -5.07 1.63 -8.52
N THR A 54 -4.72 0.80 -7.53
CA THR A 54 -3.92 1.21 -6.38
C THR A 54 -2.47 1.52 -6.80
N PHE A 55 -1.86 0.68 -7.65
CA PHE A 55 -0.53 0.95 -8.21
C PHE A 55 -0.50 2.29 -8.97
N LEU A 56 -1.47 2.52 -9.86
CA LEU A 56 -1.56 3.75 -10.65
C LEU A 56 -1.81 4.98 -9.77
N GLY A 57 -2.66 4.87 -8.75
CA GLY A 57 -2.90 5.94 -7.77
C GLY A 57 -1.61 6.35 -7.04
N TYR A 58 -0.80 5.37 -6.64
CA TYR A 58 0.50 5.64 -6.02
C TYR A 58 1.52 6.21 -7.00
N LEU A 59 1.56 5.73 -8.24
CA LEU A 59 2.41 6.27 -9.29
C LEU A 59 2.07 7.74 -9.57
N GLY A 60 0.77 8.08 -9.71
CA GLY A 60 0.33 9.45 -9.88
C GLY A 60 0.68 10.35 -8.70
N SER A 61 0.51 9.85 -7.47
CA SER A 61 0.90 10.56 -6.24
C SER A 61 2.41 10.81 -6.18
N ALA A 62 3.22 9.83 -6.58
CA ALA A 62 4.67 9.93 -6.66
C ALA A 62 5.13 10.94 -7.71
N SER A 63 4.52 10.92 -8.91
CA SER A 63 4.78 11.91 -9.95
C SER A 63 4.44 13.32 -9.47
N HIS A 64 3.28 13.50 -8.84
CA HIS A 64 2.90 14.79 -8.27
C HIS A 64 3.90 15.25 -7.20
N PHE A 65 4.39 14.34 -6.35
CA PHE A 65 5.44 14.66 -5.38
C PHE A 65 6.72 15.16 -6.04
N LEU A 66 7.21 14.46 -7.06
CA LEU A 66 8.44 14.82 -7.77
C LEU A 66 8.34 16.24 -8.35
N PHE A 67 7.22 16.56 -9.00
CA PHE A 67 7.01 17.84 -9.67
C PHE A 67 6.51 18.97 -8.75
N ASN A 68 6.09 18.67 -7.51
CA ASN A 68 5.51 19.66 -6.58
C ASN A 68 6.26 19.70 -5.23
N SER A 69 7.58 19.49 -5.25
CA SER A 69 8.47 19.22 -4.11
C SER A 69 8.50 20.27 -2.97
N ASN A 70 7.80 21.40 -3.06
CA ASN A 70 8.02 22.57 -2.20
C ASN A 70 6.90 22.89 -1.16
N ARG A 71 5.99 21.94 -0.85
CA ARG A 71 4.81 22.21 0.01
C ARG A 71 4.66 21.35 1.26
N GLY A 72 5.70 20.64 1.66
CA GLY A 72 5.59 19.71 2.76
C GLY A 72 5.68 20.35 4.14
N ARG A 73 4.81 19.93 5.08
CA ARG A 73 4.98 20.26 6.52
C ARG A 73 6.32 19.75 7.05
N GLU A 74 7.01 20.58 7.82
CA GLU A 74 8.12 20.13 8.66
C GLU A 74 7.57 19.31 9.83
N ILE A 75 8.26 18.22 10.17
CA ILE A 75 7.84 17.30 11.22
C ILE A 75 8.87 17.35 12.33
N ASP A 76 8.40 17.59 13.54
CA ASP A 76 9.21 17.63 14.75
C ASP A 76 9.91 16.27 14.99
N GLU A 77 11.16 16.30 15.47
CA GLU A 77 11.98 15.12 15.71
C GLU A 77 11.33 14.16 16.72
N GLN A 78 10.61 14.68 17.72
CA GLN A 78 9.87 13.86 18.68
C GLN A 78 8.78 12.99 18.03
N ASN A 79 8.20 13.44 16.91
CA ASN A 79 7.16 12.72 16.18
C ASN A 79 7.72 11.81 15.08
N SER A 80 9.03 11.83 14.84
CA SER A 80 9.68 11.07 13.75
C SER A 80 9.56 9.56 13.92
N VAL A 81 9.58 9.05 15.16
CA VAL A 81 9.41 7.62 15.47
C VAL A 81 7.98 7.19 15.18
N MET A 82 7.00 7.97 15.64
CA MET A 82 5.58 7.69 15.39
C MET A 82 5.25 7.76 13.91
N LEU A 83 5.84 8.71 13.18
CA LEU A 83 5.73 8.80 11.73
C LEU A 83 6.32 7.57 11.03
N ARG A 84 7.51 7.11 11.43
CA ARG A 84 8.10 5.89 10.87
C ARG A 84 7.20 4.68 11.08
N LEU A 85 6.64 4.52 12.28
CA LEU A 85 5.70 3.44 12.58
C LEU A 85 4.44 3.53 11.72
N LEU A 86 3.89 4.74 11.55
CA LEU A 86 2.69 4.97 10.75
C LEU A 86 2.91 4.74 9.24
N VAL A 87 4.14 4.98 8.76
CA VAL A 87 4.54 4.68 7.39
C VAL A 87 4.77 3.18 7.20
N HIS A 88 5.57 2.53 8.05
CA HIS A 88 6.02 1.14 7.82
C HIS A 88 5.00 0.09 8.27
N GLY A 89 4.26 0.36 9.35
CA GLY A 89 3.32 -0.59 9.97
C GLY A 89 2.29 -1.15 8.97
N PRO A 90 1.57 -0.31 8.21
CA PRO A 90 0.59 -0.77 7.24
C PRO A 90 1.18 -1.67 6.15
N PHE A 91 2.40 -1.37 5.66
CA PHE A 91 3.07 -2.20 4.66
C PHE A 91 3.49 -3.55 5.23
N VAL A 92 4.03 -3.59 6.46
CA VAL A 92 4.40 -4.85 7.12
C VAL A 92 3.17 -5.75 7.31
N ILE A 93 2.07 -5.19 7.84
CA ILE A 93 0.81 -5.92 8.01
C ILE A 93 0.30 -6.43 6.67
N PHE A 94 0.32 -5.59 5.62
CA PHE A 94 -0.10 -5.99 4.28
C PHE A 94 0.76 -7.13 3.72
N ILE A 95 2.09 -7.04 3.82
CA ILE A 95 3.01 -8.09 3.34
C ILE A 95 2.75 -9.41 4.08
N LEU A 96 2.64 -9.38 5.40
CA LEU A 96 2.34 -10.56 6.21
C LEU A 96 0.98 -11.16 5.84
N THR A 97 -0.02 -10.31 5.60
CA THR A 97 -1.36 -10.75 5.19
C THR A 97 -1.34 -11.38 3.81
N MET A 98 -0.69 -10.76 2.82
CA MET A 98 -0.54 -11.34 1.48
C MET A 98 0.20 -12.68 1.54
N PHE A 99 1.31 -12.74 2.28
CA PHE A 99 2.07 -13.97 2.44
C PHE A 99 1.22 -15.08 3.09
N ALA A 100 0.47 -14.76 4.16
CA ALA A 100 -0.42 -15.71 4.82
C ALA A 100 -1.54 -16.19 3.90
N LEU A 101 -2.17 -15.29 3.12
CA LEU A 101 -3.23 -15.65 2.17
C LEU A 101 -2.71 -16.57 1.06
N PHE A 102 -1.57 -16.21 0.46
CA PHE A 102 -0.96 -17.04 -0.57
C PHE A 102 -0.46 -18.37 -0.01
N TYR A 103 0.15 -18.37 1.18
CA TYR A 103 0.57 -19.59 1.86
C TYR A 103 -0.61 -20.51 2.16
N ALA A 104 -1.69 -19.98 2.75
CA ALA A 104 -2.92 -20.71 3.03
C ALA A 104 -3.47 -21.35 1.75
N HIS A 105 -3.63 -20.57 0.69
CA HIS A 105 -4.08 -21.06 -0.61
C HIS A 105 -3.16 -22.18 -1.15
N TYR A 106 -1.85 -21.98 -1.12
CA TYR A 106 -0.87 -22.96 -1.60
C TYR A 106 -0.94 -24.28 -0.82
N THR A 107 -1.15 -24.22 0.50
CA THR A 107 -1.32 -25.41 1.34
C THR A 107 -2.65 -26.11 1.11
N SER A 108 -3.74 -25.37 0.89
CA SER A 108 -5.07 -25.93 0.59
C SER A 108 -5.11 -26.71 -0.73
N HIS A 109 -4.22 -26.41 -1.68
CA HIS A 109 -4.14 -27.08 -2.99
C HIS A 109 -3.11 -28.22 -3.02
N ARG A 110 -2.57 -28.62 -1.86
CA ARG A 110 -1.74 -29.83 -1.78
C ARG A 110 -2.62 -31.07 -1.84
N PRO A 111 -2.23 -32.11 -2.58
CA PRO A 111 -2.94 -33.38 -2.53
C PRO A 111 -2.89 -33.92 -1.10
N LEU A 112 -4.04 -33.96 -0.44
CA LEU A 112 -4.18 -34.49 0.92
C LEU A 112 -3.87 -35.99 0.90
N ALA A 113 -3.07 -36.45 1.86
CA ALA A 113 -2.97 -37.87 2.15
C ALA A 113 -4.34 -38.39 2.65
N ILE A 114 -4.67 -39.65 2.36
CA ILE A 114 -5.97 -40.27 2.65
C ILE A 114 -6.38 -40.15 4.13
N SER A 115 -5.41 -39.94 5.03
CA SER A 115 -5.56 -39.90 6.48
C SER A 115 -5.65 -38.49 7.10
N GLU A 116 -5.60 -37.42 6.32
CA GLU A 116 -5.65 -36.05 6.85
C GLU A 116 -7.07 -35.45 6.86
N PRO A 117 -7.40 -34.63 7.88
CA PRO A 117 -8.68 -33.90 7.90
C PRO A 117 -8.84 -33.07 6.64
N ARG A 118 -10.02 -33.13 6.01
CA ARG A 118 -10.31 -32.34 4.82
C ARG A 118 -10.34 -30.85 5.20
N ILE A 119 -9.28 -30.14 4.87
CA ILE A 119 -9.24 -28.67 4.97
C ILE A 119 -10.06 -28.14 3.80
N ASP A 120 -11.00 -27.23 4.07
CA ASP A 120 -11.81 -26.62 3.03
C ASP A 120 -10.92 -25.82 2.07
N VAL A 121 -11.06 -26.06 0.77
CA VAL A 121 -10.18 -25.44 -0.23
C VAL A 121 -10.57 -23.98 -0.36
N MET A 122 -9.60 -23.08 -0.15
CA MET A 122 -9.85 -21.64 -0.30
C MET A 122 -10.18 -21.31 -1.75
N ASP A 123 -11.43 -20.92 -2.00
CA ASP A 123 -11.91 -20.55 -3.33
C ASP A 123 -11.39 -19.18 -3.78
N PHE A 124 -11.48 -18.91 -5.08
CA PHE A 124 -11.04 -17.66 -5.67
C PHE A 124 -11.79 -16.45 -5.11
N ASN A 125 -13.10 -16.58 -4.84
CA ASN A 125 -13.91 -15.48 -4.34
C ASN A 125 -13.47 -15.05 -2.93
N THR A 126 -13.12 -16.01 -2.08
CA THR A 126 -12.61 -15.74 -0.74
C THR A 126 -11.23 -15.08 -0.80
N LEU A 127 -10.31 -15.61 -1.62
CA LEU A 127 -8.99 -14.99 -1.81
C LEU A 127 -9.11 -13.55 -2.32
N SER A 128 -9.83 -13.35 -3.42
CA SER A 128 -9.99 -12.03 -4.06
C SER A 128 -10.66 -11.02 -3.11
N ARG A 129 -11.62 -11.47 -2.30
CA ARG A 129 -12.24 -10.63 -1.27
C ARG A 129 -11.23 -10.20 -0.21
N TYR A 130 -10.42 -11.11 0.33
CA TYR A 130 -9.41 -10.74 1.33
C TYR A 130 -8.29 -9.88 0.77
N VAL A 131 -7.86 -10.13 -0.48
CA VAL A 131 -6.92 -9.26 -1.19
C VAL A 131 -7.49 -7.85 -1.34
N SER A 132 -8.75 -7.73 -1.77
CA SER A 132 -9.43 -6.43 -1.93
C SER A 132 -9.54 -5.66 -0.61
N ILE A 133 -9.93 -6.33 0.47
CA ILE A 133 -10.04 -5.71 1.81
C ILE A 133 -8.66 -5.22 2.27
N SER A 134 -7.63 -6.07 2.14
CA SER A 134 -6.27 -5.74 2.58
C SER A 134 -5.69 -4.56 1.78
N LEU A 135 -5.92 -4.56 0.46
CA LEU A 135 -5.47 -3.49 -0.42
C LEU A 135 -6.22 -2.19 -0.16
N GLY A 136 -7.54 -2.25 0.08
CA GLY A 136 -8.34 -1.10 0.46
C GLY A 136 -7.88 -0.47 1.77
N LEU A 137 -7.58 -1.30 2.78
CA LEU A 137 -7.02 -0.82 4.05
C LEU A 137 -5.66 -0.15 3.85
N LEU A 138 -4.76 -0.78 3.09
CA LEU A 138 -3.45 -0.18 2.76
C LEU A 138 -3.64 1.16 2.04
N ALA A 139 -4.51 1.22 1.03
CA ALA A 139 -4.79 2.42 0.24
C ALA A 139 -5.31 3.57 1.09
N ILE A 140 -6.27 3.31 1.99
CA ILE A 140 -6.79 4.34 2.91
C ILE A 140 -5.67 4.84 3.82
N THR A 141 -4.89 3.93 4.41
CA THR A 141 -3.85 4.30 5.37
C THR A 141 -2.74 5.12 4.71
N VAL A 142 -2.27 4.69 3.54
CA VAL A 142 -1.28 5.44 2.74
C VAL A 142 -1.86 6.77 2.28
N GLY A 143 -3.14 6.83 1.90
CA GLY A 143 -3.82 8.06 1.51
C GLY A 143 -3.84 9.09 2.63
N VAL A 144 -4.17 8.66 3.86
CA VAL A 144 -4.13 9.51 5.06
C VAL A 144 -2.69 9.96 5.36
N VAL A 145 -1.73 9.04 5.40
CA VAL A 145 -0.32 9.38 5.67
C VAL A 145 0.21 10.36 4.63
N SER A 146 -0.13 10.15 3.35
CA SER A 146 0.26 11.03 2.25
C SER A 146 -0.38 12.41 2.37
N SER A 147 -1.69 12.51 2.69
CA SER A 147 -2.36 13.81 2.81
C SER A 147 -1.76 14.66 3.93
N TYR A 148 -1.34 14.06 5.04
CA TYR A 148 -0.63 14.76 6.11
C TYR A 148 0.82 15.10 5.74
N LEU A 149 1.53 14.19 5.06
CA LEU A 149 2.92 14.40 4.65
C LEU A 149 3.07 15.46 3.55
N PHE A 150 2.08 15.59 2.67
CA PHE A 150 2.10 16.48 1.50
C PHE A 150 1.12 17.65 1.60
N GLY A 151 0.36 17.76 2.69
CA GLY A 151 -0.58 18.86 2.92
C GLY A 151 0.11 20.20 3.09
N SER A 152 -0.45 21.24 2.48
CA SER A 152 0.05 22.62 2.58
C SER A 152 0.08 23.08 4.03
N PRO A 153 1.11 23.83 4.46
CA PRO A 153 1.09 24.48 5.76
C PRO A 153 -0.11 25.44 5.87
N PRO A 154 -0.72 25.58 7.06
CA PRO A 154 -1.78 26.55 7.27
C PRO A 154 -1.27 27.94 6.88
N LYS A 155 -2.04 28.64 6.05
CA LYS A 155 -1.76 30.01 5.63
C LYS A 155 -1.70 30.83 6.92
N ALA A 156 -0.52 31.35 7.29
CA ALA A 156 -0.40 32.24 8.43
C ALA A 156 -1.40 33.38 8.22
N GLU A 157 -2.34 33.54 9.15
CA GLU A 157 -3.25 34.68 9.13
C GLU A 157 -2.39 35.94 9.11
N SER A 158 -2.53 36.74 8.06
CA SER A 158 -1.96 38.09 8.00
C SER A 158 -2.73 38.97 8.97
N GLY A 159 -2.46 38.81 10.27
CA GLY A 159 -2.74 39.83 11.26
C GLY A 159 -1.74 40.97 11.08
N THR A 160 -2.18 42.20 11.38
CA THR A 160 -1.48 43.50 11.22
C THR A 160 -1.35 43.95 9.75
N ASP A 161 -1.87 45.08 9.27
CA ASP A 161 -2.17 46.37 9.89
C ASP A 161 -3.14 47.15 8.97
N LYS A 162 -4.34 47.51 9.43
CA LYS A 162 -5.12 48.67 8.94
C LYS A 162 -6.12 49.11 10.01
N ASN A 163 -5.62 49.54 11.17
CA ASN A 163 -6.38 50.38 12.09
C ASN A 163 -5.41 51.30 12.84
N LEU A 164 -4.93 52.32 12.13
CA LEU A 164 -4.49 53.57 12.74
C LEU A 164 -5.20 54.69 12.00
N GLY A 165 -6.46 54.89 12.41
CA GLY A 165 -7.11 56.17 12.28
C GLY A 165 -6.71 57.01 13.50
N THR A 166 -5.92 58.05 13.24
CA THR A 166 -5.90 59.35 13.94
C THR A 166 -5.21 60.33 13.02
#